data_AF-A0A524PJG7-F1
#
_entry.id   AF-A0A524PJG7-F1
#
_cell.length_a   1.000
_cell.length_b   1.000
_cell.length_c   1.000
_cell.angle_alpha   90.00
_cell.angle_beta   90.00
_cell.angle_gamma   90.00
#
_symmetry.space_group_name_H-M   'P 1'
#
loop_
_entity.id
_entity.type
_entity.pdbx_description
1 polymer ?
#
loop_
_entity_poly.entity_id
_entity_poly.type
_entity_poly.pdbx_seq_one_letter_code
_entity_poly.pdbx_strand_id
1 'polypeptide(L)'
;MEIKDFNTLIIDMDGVLWRGHAFLPGVAEFFASLRRRSIAFNLATNNSTATPRSVVDRLAQIDVEIQPEEVLTSSLATAAYLQSRFSPGVKMLAIGEAALRDALTNAGFELIDQPDAAKAVVVGFDRQISWEKLTHAALAIQQARSSWEPTPIRASPSSRVRRQATVPL
;
A
#
# COMPACT_ATOMS: atom_id res chain seq x y z
N MET A 1 -23.39 -17.39 10.37
CA MET A 1 -23.15 -16.03 9.85
C MET A 1 -23.06 -16.16 8.34
N GLU A 2 -24.02 -15.58 7.64
CA GLU A 2 -24.03 -15.55 6.18
C GLU A 2 -23.51 -14.19 5.70
N ILE A 3 -22.98 -14.11 4.47
CA ILE A 3 -22.50 -12.84 3.88
C ILE A 3 -23.56 -11.72 3.94
N LYS A 4 -24.85 -12.06 3.97
CA LYS A 4 -25.97 -11.11 4.09
C LYS A 4 -26.02 -10.36 5.43
N ASP A 5 -25.25 -10.80 6.43
CA ASP A 5 -25.20 -10.17 7.75
C ASP A 5 -24.24 -8.95 7.77
N PHE A 6 -23.54 -8.67 6.66
CA PHE A 6 -22.57 -7.57 6.54
C PHE A 6 -23.00 -6.53 5.51
N ASN A 7 -22.87 -5.25 5.88
CA ASN A 7 -23.17 -4.13 4.99
C ASN A 7 -22.03 -3.82 4.01
N THR A 8 -20.78 -4.04 4.44
CA THR A 8 -19.58 -3.76 3.65
C THR A 8 -18.51 -4.81 3.91
N LEU A 9 -17.80 -5.23 2.87
CA LEU A 9 -16.66 -6.15 2.96
C LEU A 9 -15.33 -5.43 2.67
N ILE A 10 -14.29 -5.76 3.43
CA ILE A 10 -12.91 -5.46 3.06
C ILE A 10 -12.27 -6.76 2.63
N ILE A 11 -11.81 -6.82 1.39
CA ILE A 11 -11.42 -8.05 0.73
C ILE A 11 -9.93 -7.96 0.44
N ASP A 12 -9.15 -8.84 1.06
CA ASP A 12 -7.75 -9.01 0.70
C ASP A 12 -7.63 -9.59 -0.72
N MET A 13 -6.47 -9.43 -1.35
CA MET A 13 -6.26 -9.78 -2.75
C MET A 13 -5.36 -11.02 -2.91
N ASP A 14 -4.09 -10.92 -2.51
CA ASP A 14 -3.10 -11.97 -2.72
C ASP A 14 -3.37 -13.18 -1.81
N GLY A 15 -3.70 -14.32 -2.40
CA GLY A 15 -4.09 -15.53 -1.68
C GLY A 15 -5.60 -15.67 -1.44
N VAL A 16 -6.38 -14.63 -1.74
CA VAL A 16 -7.85 -14.58 -1.58
C VAL A 16 -8.57 -14.50 -2.93
N LEU A 17 -8.11 -13.64 -3.84
CA LEU A 17 -8.66 -13.52 -5.20
C LEU A 17 -7.78 -14.24 -6.24
N TRP A 18 -6.48 -14.34 -5.99
CA TRP A 18 -5.53 -15.01 -6.89
C TRP A 18 -4.31 -15.53 -6.15
N ARG A 19 -3.55 -16.42 -6.80
CA ARG A 19 -2.24 -16.87 -6.35
C ARG A 19 -1.25 -16.76 -7.50
N GLY A 20 -0.23 -15.93 -7.33
CA GLY A 20 0.70 -15.60 -8.42
C GLY A 20 -0.06 -14.95 -9.57
N HIS A 21 -0.08 -15.60 -10.74
CA HIS A 21 -0.76 -15.11 -11.94
C HIS A 21 -2.17 -15.68 -12.14
N ALA A 22 -2.59 -16.69 -11.38
CA ALA A 22 -3.86 -17.38 -11.57
C ALA A 22 -4.94 -16.89 -10.59
N PHE A 23 -6.14 -16.61 -11.09
CA PHE A 23 -7.31 -16.36 -10.25
C PHE A 23 -7.74 -17.62 -9.50
N LEU A 24 -8.29 -17.45 -8.30
CA LEU A 24 -8.93 -18.56 -7.60
C LEU A 24 -10.31 -18.87 -8.23
N PRO A 25 -10.75 -20.13 -8.20
CA PRO A 25 -12.07 -20.50 -8.70
C PRO A 25 -13.19 -19.76 -7.96
N GLY A 26 -14.22 -19.31 -8.67
CA GLY A 26 -15.39 -18.68 -8.07
C GLY A 26 -15.29 -17.16 -7.86
N VAL A 27 -14.18 -16.53 -8.25
CA VAL A 27 -13.97 -15.08 -8.01
C VAL A 27 -14.97 -14.23 -8.78
N ALA A 28 -15.20 -14.53 -10.06
CA ALA A 28 -16.16 -13.79 -10.88
C ALA A 28 -17.59 -13.94 -10.31
N GLU A 29 -17.98 -15.16 -9.94
CA GLU A 29 -19.27 -15.48 -9.34
C GLU A 29 -19.44 -14.80 -7.98
N PHE A 30 -18.36 -14.69 -7.21
CA PHE A 30 -18.33 -14.00 -5.92
C PHE A 30 -18.64 -12.51 -6.10
N PHE A 31 -17.93 -11.80 -6.98
CA PHE A 31 -18.20 -10.39 -7.26
C PHE A 31 -19.61 -10.18 -7.83
N ALA A 32 -20.06 -11.03 -8.75
CA ALA A 32 -21.42 -10.99 -9.27
C ALA A 32 -22.46 -11.16 -8.15
N SER A 33 -22.20 -12.02 -7.17
CA SER A 33 -23.06 -12.20 -6.00
C SER A 33 -23.12 -10.96 -5.11
N LEU A 34 -21.98 -10.30 -4.87
CA LEU A 34 -21.92 -9.05 -4.10
C LEU A 34 -22.75 -7.95 -4.77
N ARG A 35 -22.60 -7.78 -6.09
CA ARG A 35 -23.37 -6.79 -6.87
C ARG A 35 -24.86 -7.08 -6.86
N ARG A 36 -25.28 -8.34 -7.10
CA ARG A 36 -26.70 -8.74 -7.05
C ARG A 36 -27.35 -8.49 -5.69
N ARG A 37 -26.57 -8.57 -4.61
CA ARG A 37 -27.04 -8.36 -3.23
C ARG A 37 -26.85 -6.93 -2.75
N SER A 38 -26.33 -6.04 -3.59
CA SER A 38 -25.99 -4.66 -3.23
C SER A 38 -25.08 -4.56 -2.00
N ILE A 39 -24.18 -5.53 -1.83
CA ILE A 39 -23.19 -5.51 -0.74
C ILE A 39 -22.01 -4.68 -1.21
N ALA A 40 -21.70 -3.61 -0.47
CA ALA A 40 -20.55 -2.77 -0.76
C ALA A 40 -19.25 -3.52 -0.45
N PHE A 41 -18.17 -3.22 -1.17
CA PHE A 41 -16.86 -3.76 -0.85
C PHE A 41 -15.74 -2.79 -1.18
N ASN A 42 -14.60 -3.01 -0.53
CA ASN A 42 -13.32 -2.42 -0.88
C ASN A 42 -12.26 -3.53 -0.93
N LEU A 43 -11.44 -3.51 -1.96
CA LEU A 43 -10.28 -4.37 -2.07
C LEU A 43 -9.11 -3.69 -1.35
N ALA A 44 -8.47 -4.40 -0.44
CA ALA A 44 -7.32 -3.88 0.31
C ALA A 44 -6.10 -4.75 0.06
N THR A 45 -4.95 -4.13 -0.19
CA THR A 45 -3.68 -4.86 -0.33
C THR A 45 -2.54 -4.14 0.37
N ASN A 46 -1.64 -4.91 0.98
CA ASN A 46 -0.39 -4.40 1.53
C ASN A 46 0.68 -4.14 0.45
N ASN A 47 0.41 -4.54 -0.80
CA ASN A 47 1.33 -4.35 -1.91
C ASN A 47 1.44 -2.87 -2.31
N SER A 48 2.60 -2.28 -2.09
CA SER A 48 2.88 -0.87 -2.42
C SER A 48 3.29 -0.65 -3.88
N THR A 49 3.40 -1.70 -4.70
CA THR A 49 3.72 -1.58 -6.14
C THR A 49 2.49 -1.59 -7.02
N ALA A 50 1.35 -2.05 -6.50
CA ALA A 50 0.09 -2.06 -7.23
C ALA A 50 -0.51 -0.64 -7.27
N THR A 51 -1.04 -0.26 -8.42
CA THR A 51 -1.93 0.90 -8.56
C THR A 51 -3.39 0.41 -8.58
N PRO A 52 -4.38 1.24 -8.18
CA PRO A 52 -5.80 0.91 -8.35
C PRO A 52 -6.13 0.45 -9.76
N ARG A 53 -5.63 1.18 -10.76
CA ARG A 53 -5.82 0.85 -12.17
C ARG A 53 -5.25 -0.53 -12.53
N SER A 54 -4.07 -0.89 -12.04
CA SER A 54 -3.50 -2.22 -12.29
C SER A 54 -4.36 -3.36 -11.71
N VAL A 55 -5.09 -3.11 -10.62
CA VAL A 55 -6.01 -4.08 -10.00
C VAL A 55 -7.31 -4.16 -10.80
N VAL A 56 -7.85 -3.03 -11.24
CA VAL A 56 -9.01 -2.94 -12.13
C VAL A 56 -8.73 -3.70 -13.43
N ASP A 57 -7.63 -3.37 -14.12
CA ASP A 57 -7.23 -3.99 -15.38
C ASP A 57 -7.02 -5.51 -15.23
N ARG A 58 -6.56 -5.94 -14.05
CA ARG A 58 -6.39 -7.36 -13.75
C ARG A 58 -7.74 -8.06 -13.60
N LEU A 59 -8.65 -7.54 -12.79
CA LEU A 59 -9.97 -8.15 -12.57
C LEU A 59 -10.85 -8.13 -13.83
N ALA A 60 -10.65 -7.15 -14.72
CA ALA A 60 -11.29 -7.12 -16.03
C ALA A 60 -10.97 -8.35 -16.90
N GLN A 61 -9.85 -9.05 -16.66
CA GLN A 61 -9.49 -10.28 -17.40
C GLN A 61 -10.43 -11.46 -17.16
N ILE A 62 -11.26 -11.39 -16.11
CA ILE A 62 -12.27 -12.38 -15.75
C ILE A 62 -13.67 -11.77 -15.69
N ASP A 63 -13.90 -10.71 -16.47
CA ASP A 63 -15.17 -9.99 -16.57
C ASP A 63 -15.69 -9.43 -15.22
N VAL A 64 -14.78 -9.13 -14.29
CA VAL A 64 -15.10 -8.48 -13.02
C VAL A 64 -14.87 -6.99 -13.15
N GLU A 65 -15.97 -6.23 -13.11
CA GLU A 65 -15.94 -4.77 -13.13
C GLU A 65 -15.89 -4.19 -11.71
N ILE A 66 -14.83 -3.44 -11.46
CA ILE A 66 -14.62 -2.65 -10.24
C ILE A 66 -14.15 -1.25 -10.58
N GLN A 67 -14.38 -0.30 -9.68
CA GLN A 67 -13.91 1.07 -9.81
C GLN A 67 -12.56 1.25 -9.09
N PRO A 68 -11.67 2.13 -9.58
CA PRO A 68 -10.41 2.44 -8.89
C PRO A 68 -10.60 2.84 -7.41
N GLU A 69 -11.70 3.51 -7.09
CA GLU A 69 -12.04 3.98 -5.74
C GLU A 69 -12.37 2.82 -4.79
N GLU A 70 -12.73 1.65 -5.33
CA GLU A 70 -12.93 0.42 -4.56
C GLU A 70 -11.61 -0.28 -4.23
N VAL A 71 -10.45 0.29 -4.57
CA VAL A 71 -9.13 -0.30 -4.34
C VAL A 71 -8.28 0.57 -3.41
N LEU A 72 -8.01 0.05 -2.22
CA LEU A 72 -7.11 0.66 -1.24
C LEU A 72 -5.78 -0.09 -1.20
N THR A 73 -4.75 0.52 -1.79
CA THR A 73 -3.38 0.01 -1.69
C THR A 73 -2.67 0.60 -0.47
N SER A 74 -1.62 -0.06 -0.01
CA SER A 74 -0.83 0.45 1.11
C SER A 74 -0.13 1.76 0.81
N SER A 75 0.20 2.02 -0.46
CA SER A 75 0.71 3.32 -0.93
C SER A 75 -0.31 4.44 -0.74
N LEU A 76 -1.57 4.21 -1.14
CA LEU A 76 -2.66 5.16 -0.94
C LEU A 76 -2.98 5.38 0.54
N ALA A 77 -3.06 4.29 1.31
CA ALA A 77 -3.30 4.37 2.75
C ALA A 77 -2.20 5.17 3.47
N THR A 78 -0.94 4.96 3.08
CA THR A 78 0.21 5.71 3.63
C THR A 78 0.15 7.18 3.25
N ALA A 79 -0.14 7.50 1.99
CA ALA A 79 -0.26 8.87 1.52
C ALA A 79 -1.39 9.63 2.24
N ALA A 80 -2.59 9.02 2.36
CA ALA A 80 -3.72 9.59 3.08
C ALA A 80 -3.40 9.79 4.58
N TYR A 81 -2.72 8.82 5.20
CA TYR A 81 -2.26 8.97 6.58
C TYR A 81 -1.31 10.17 6.74
N LEU A 82 -0.34 10.33 5.83
CA LEU A 82 0.61 11.45 5.89
C LEU A 82 -0.07 12.80 5.65
N GLN A 83 -1.08 12.88 4.78
CA GLN A 83 -1.87 14.11 4.58
C GLN A 83 -2.58 14.55 5.85
N SER A 84 -3.00 13.61 6.71
CA SER A 84 -3.59 13.95 8.01
C SER A 84 -2.58 14.53 9.02
N ARG A 85 -1.28 14.46 8.73
CA ARG A 85 -0.19 14.84 9.65
C ARG A 85 0.67 15.99 9.16
N PHE A 86 0.76 16.19 7.85
CA PHE A 86 1.68 17.13 7.23
C PHE A 86 0.95 18.02 6.23
N SER A 87 1.35 19.29 6.17
CA SER A 87 0.88 20.20 5.13
C SER A 87 1.38 19.78 3.74
N PRO A 88 0.66 20.13 2.66
CA PRO A 88 1.18 20.02 1.30
C PRO A 88 2.52 20.76 1.14
N GLY A 89 3.37 20.28 0.23
CA GLY A 89 4.71 20.80 -0.04
C GLY A 89 5.78 20.31 0.93
N VAL A 90 5.44 19.49 1.92
CA VAL A 90 6.44 18.87 2.80
C VAL A 90 7.33 17.93 2.00
N LYS A 91 8.64 18.09 2.19
CA LYS A 91 9.68 17.27 1.55
C LYS A 91 9.79 15.92 2.23
N MET A 92 9.72 14.85 1.43
CA MET A 92 9.79 13.47 1.89
C MET A 92 10.79 12.68 1.06
N LEU A 93 11.48 11.76 1.72
CA LEU A 93 12.31 10.77 1.04
C LEU A 93 11.51 9.47 0.90
N ALA A 94 11.41 8.93 -0.31
CA ALA A 94 10.65 7.72 -0.58
C ALA A 94 11.52 6.61 -1.18
N ILE A 95 11.56 5.45 -0.53
CA ILE A 95 12.07 4.20 -1.09
C ILE A 95 10.86 3.36 -1.50
N GLY A 96 10.70 3.09 -2.80
CA GLY A 96 9.57 2.34 -3.33
C GLY A 96 9.41 2.53 -4.83
N GLU A 97 8.62 1.67 -5.45
CA GLU A 97 8.29 1.76 -6.88
C GLU A 97 7.35 2.95 -7.19
N ALA A 98 7.07 3.14 -8.49
CA ALA A 98 6.27 4.26 -9.02
C ALA A 98 4.93 4.44 -8.28
N ALA A 99 4.21 3.36 -8.01
CA ALA A 99 2.91 3.44 -7.32
C ALA A 99 2.97 4.13 -5.94
N LEU A 100 4.06 3.94 -5.19
CA LEU A 100 4.26 4.66 -3.92
C LEU A 100 4.58 6.13 -4.18
N ARG A 101 5.48 6.40 -5.12
CA ARG A 101 5.94 7.76 -5.44
C ARG A 101 4.80 8.62 -5.98
N ASP A 102 3.97 8.05 -6.86
CA ASP A 102 2.79 8.68 -7.43
C ASP A 102 1.76 8.96 -6.33
N ALA A 103 1.50 8.00 -5.43
CA ALA A 103 0.58 8.21 -4.32
C ALA A 103 1.00 9.37 -3.41
N LEU A 104 2.29 9.47 -3.07
CA LEU A 104 2.82 10.58 -2.24
C LEU A 104 2.79 11.92 -2.98
N THR A 105 3.14 11.92 -4.27
CA THR A 105 3.14 13.15 -5.10
C THR A 105 1.71 13.66 -5.31
N ASN A 106 0.76 12.77 -5.62
CA ASN A 106 -0.66 13.10 -5.75
C ASN A 106 -1.26 13.56 -4.42
N ALA A 107 -0.69 13.12 -3.30
CA ALA A 107 -1.06 13.61 -1.98
C ALA A 107 -0.49 15.01 -1.66
N GLY A 108 0.30 15.59 -2.56
CA GLY A 108 0.84 16.95 -2.44
C GLY A 108 2.20 17.01 -1.75
N PHE A 109 2.93 15.91 -1.63
CA PHE A 109 4.28 15.89 -1.06
C PHE A 109 5.36 16.08 -2.13
N GLU A 110 6.45 16.75 -1.75
CA GLU A 110 7.63 16.90 -2.61
C GLU A 110 8.60 15.75 -2.34
N LEU A 111 8.86 14.90 -3.33
CA LEU A 111 9.81 13.81 -3.19
C LEU A 111 11.23 14.28 -3.47
N ILE A 112 12.13 14.04 -2.52
CA ILE A 112 13.54 14.39 -2.61
C ILE A 112 14.43 13.17 -2.35
N ASP A 113 15.63 13.19 -2.91
CA ASP A 113 16.63 12.14 -2.70
C ASP A 113 17.70 12.52 -1.67
N GLN A 114 17.75 13.81 -1.28
CA GLN A 114 18.69 14.35 -0.29
C GLN A 114 18.17 14.12 1.13
N PRO A 115 18.96 13.51 2.04
CA PRO A 115 18.51 13.21 3.39
C PRO A 115 18.25 14.45 4.25
N ASP A 116 19.08 15.49 4.10
CA ASP A 116 19.16 16.63 5.02
C ASP A 116 17.89 17.51 5.05
N ALA A 117 17.11 17.50 3.98
CA ALA A 117 15.90 18.31 3.84
C ALA A 117 14.61 17.50 4.04
N ALA A 118 14.70 16.19 4.28
CA ALA A 118 13.54 15.32 4.37
C ALA A 118 12.88 15.39 5.75
N LYS A 119 11.59 15.74 5.80
CA LYS A 119 10.81 15.72 7.05
C LYS A 119 10.28 14.34 7.41
N ALA A 120 10.13 13.46 6.42
CA ALA A 120 9.70 12.08 6.63
C ALA A 120 10.39 11.15 5.63
N VAL A 121 10.52 9.89 6.04
CA VAL A 121 11.01 8.80 5.18
C VAL A 121 9.93 7.75 5.04
N VAL A 122 9.52 7.46 3.81
CA VAL A 122 8.51 6.45 3.48
C VAL A 122 9.17 5.28 2.78
N VAL A 123 8.94 4.06 3.28
CA VAL A 123 9.58 2.86 2.75
C VAL A 123 8.53 1.84 2.36
N GLY A 124 8.38 1.59 1.07
CA GLY A 124 7.63 0.49 0.49
C GLY A 124 8.54 -0.57 -0.15
N PHE A 125 7.93 -1.52 -0.85
CA PHE A 125 8.67 -2.49 -1.65
C PHE A 125 9.32 -1.82 -2.86
N ASP A 126 10.60 -2.12 -3.09
CA ASP A 126 11.43 -1.59 -4.17
C ASP A 126 12.32 -2.72 -4.71
N ARG A 127 12.09 -3.16 -5.95
CA ARG A 127 12.95 -4.17 -6.60
C ARG A 127 14.34 -3.65 -6.95
N GLN A 128 14.49 -2.34 -7.05
CA GLN A 128 15.72 -1.63 -7.35
C GLN A 128 16.30 -0.97 -6.09
N ILE A 129 16.09 -1.59 -4.92
CA ILE A 129 16.67 -1.11 -3.68
C ILE A 129 18.20 -1.16 -3.75
N SER A 130 18.85 -0.07 -3.32
CA SER A 130 20.30 0.07 -3.34
C SER A 130 20.83 0.47 -1.97
N TRP A 131 22.12 0.24 -1.75
CA TRP A 131 22.79 0.68 -0.52
C TRP A 131 22.72 2.20 -0.34
N GLU A 132 22.83 2.95 -1.43
CA GLU A 132 22.70 4.41 -1.44
C GLU A 132 21.33 4.86 -0.92
N LYS A 133 20.23 4.30 -1.47
CA LYS A 133 18.86 4.59 -1.01
C LYS A 133 18.71 4.32 0.49
N LEU A 134 19.19 3.16 0.95
CA LEU A 134 19.16 2.78 2.37
C LEU A 134 19.98 3.74 3.24
N THR A 135 21.14 4.16 2.76
CA THR A 135 22.02 5.11 3.46
C THR A 135 21.33 6.46 3.61
N HIS A 136 20.76 7.01 2.53
CA HIS A 136 20.04 8.29 2.61
C HIS A 136 18.83 8.19 3.55
N ALA A 137 18.04 7.12 3.46
CA ALA A 137 16.93 6.91 4.40
C ALA A 137 17.40 6.82 5.85
N ALA A 138 18.49 6.11 6.13
CA ALA A 138 19.04 6.00 7.48
C ALA A 138 19.55 7.35 8.01
N LEU A 139 20.25 8.13 7.17
CA LEU A 139 20.73 9.47 7.52
C LEU A 139 19.58 10.43 7.83
N ALA A 140 18.55 10.48 6.97
CA ALA A 140 17.36 11.30 7.21
C ALA A 140 16.64 10.92 8.51
N ILE A 141 16.51 9.61 8.80
CA ILE A 141 15.92 9.14 10.06
C ILE A 141 16.77 9.55 11.27
N GLN A 142 18.10 9.46 11.17
CA GLN A 142 19.01 9.81 12.26
C GLN A 142 18.96 11.32 12.56
N GLN A 143 18.99 12.15 11.52
CA GLN A 143 18.96 13.61 11.65
C GLN A 143 17.68 14.09 12.33
N ALA A 144 16.53 13.56 11.92
CA ALA A 144 15.25 13.93 12.51
C ALA A 144 15.01 13.32 13.91
N ARG A 145 15.92 12.48 14.43
CA ARG A 145 16.00 12.13 15.87
C ARG A 145 16.91 13.06 16.67
N SER A 146 17.86 13.72 15.99
CA SER A 146 18.82 14.64 16.61
C SER A 146 18.28 16.07 16.71
N SER A 147 17.40 16.48 15.79
CA SER A 147 16.55 17.64 15.99
C SER A 147 15.46 17.28 17.01
N TRP A 148 15.18 18.16 17.97
CA TRP A 148 14.08 17.99 18.93
C TRP A 148 12.69 18.11 18.27
N GLU A 149 12.61 17.90 16.96
CA GLU A 149 11.38 17.90 16.17
C GLU A 149 10.67 16.54 16.28
N PRO A 150 9.35 16.49 15.99
CA PRO A 150 8.61 15.23 15.98
C PRO A 150 9.30 14.20 15.09
N THR A 151 9.57 13.03 15.66
CA THR A 151 10.30 11.92 15.04
C THR A 151 9.75 11.61 13.65
N PRO A 152 10.59 11.39 12.62
CA PRO A 152 10.12 11.07 11.28
C PRO A 152 9.28 9.79 11.37
N ILE A 153 8.03 9.88 10.91
CA ILE A 153 7.10 8.76 11.03
C ILE A 153 7.59 7.63 10.14
N ARG A 154 8.01 6.52 10.76
CA ARG A 154 8.31 5.28 10.05
C ARG A 154 6.99 4.64 9.62
N ALA A 155 6.51 5.00 8.43
CA ALA A 155 5.43 4.28 7.77
C ALA A 155 6.02 3.11 6.98
N SER A 156 5.84 1.89 7.49
CA SER A 156 6.09 0.65 6.75
C SER A 156 4.74 0.02 6.41
N PRO A 157 4.42 -0.18 5.12
CA PRO A 157 3.18 -0.82 4.68
C PRO A 157 3.15 -2.33 4.95
N SER A 158 4.27 -2.93 5.39
CA SER A 158 4.35 -4.37 5.67
C SER A 158 4.25 -4.66 7.17
N SER A 159 3.20 -5.37 7.58
CA SER A 159 3.17 -6.16 8.81
C SER A 159 3.54 -7.60 8.44
N ARG A 160 4.84 -7.93 8.37
CA ARG A 160 5.22 -9.35 8.36
C ARG A 160 4.86 -9.95 9.72
N VAL A 161 3.78 -10.71 9.77
CA VAL A 161 3.56 -11.69 10.84
C VAL A 161 4.74 -12.66 10.77
N ARG A 162 5.59 -12.68 11.80
CA ARG A 162 6.64 -13.68 11.95
C ARG A 162 5.97 -15.06 11.90
N ARG A 163 6.17 -15.82 10.82
CA ARG A 163 6.04 -17.27 10.89
C ARG A 163 7.20 -17.75 11.77
N GLN A 164 6.89 -18.23 12.98
CA GLN A 164 7.84 -19.03 13.74
C GLN A 164 8.19 -20.23 12.88
N ALA A 165 9.42 -20.29 12.40
CA ALA A 165 9.97 -21.50 11.81
C ALA A 165 10.32 -22.43 12.97
N THR A 166 9.48 -23.44 13.20
CA THR A 166 9.84 -24.62 13.97
C THR A 166 10.90 -25.37 13.19
N VAL A 167 12.13 -25.41 13.70
CA VAL A 167 13.19 -26.29 13.24
C VAL A 167 12.97 -27.64 13.96
N PRO A 168 12.76 -28.76 13.26
CA PRO A 168 12.82 -30.07 13.91
C PRO A 168 14.29 -30.43 14.17
N LEU A 169 14.54 -31.02 15.33
CA LEU A 169 15.80 -31.67 15.72
C LEU A 169 16.07 -32.91 14.86
#